data_AF-A0A7S4IV48-F1
#
_entry.id   AF-A0A7S4IV48-F1
#
_cell.length_a   1.000
_cell.length_b   1.000
_cell.length_c   1.000
_cell.angle_alpha   90.00
_cell.angle_beta   90.00
_cell.angle_gamma   90.00
#
_symmetry.space_group_name_H-M   'P 1'
#
loop_
_entity.id
_entity.type
_entity.pdbx_description
1 polymer ?
#
loop_
_entity_poly.entity_id
_entity_poly.type
_entity_poly.pdbx_seq_one_letter_code
_entity_poly.pdbx_strand_id
1 'polypeptide(L)'
;MDALVQLVRNGLCCIKDLKLFPDTLLHDPSHTTLYYNLPEPLNKTTPLEFLISACQFYAFLFVSLSGYRLIAGGLGKLRRMTRLLEIRQKSKGDGVADKIVNDSLAQEGSAAIRSIWVGANVFGIGVSFFWLFANSWHVTDTDWIGGLQGLIHALTIMEVGMLPLLYYMIKDGASKIGKSARMEAFADGLVACKGDFASTVGGKDLLNVESYGWTQKGGWSPFWAESAPLSPDNMVAEEKMLTKELEKIEATVSALLADAKKKNDTNVEAVQKAAEDAAGDLLEDARKERFEGFMEYLYFVFNFIAFYGYLLGIVVYYFDEATLKGTYTGSLKLGMSNSDSDWYGNFAGDFMWTVEPVFILGSPTMLSWLKPKKKKVKAD
;
A
#
# COMPACT_ATOMS: atom_id res chain seq x y z
N MET A 1 -3.14 -4.06 8.18
CA MET A 1 -2.93 -4.88 9.39
C MET A 1 -2.24 -3.99 10.41
N ASP A 2 -2.55 -4.12 11.69
CA ASP A 2 -1.82 -3.37 12.71
C ASP A 2 -0.36 -3.84 12.73
N ALA A 3 0.57 -2.93 12.39
CA ALA A 3 2.00 -3.23 12.32
C ALA A 3 2.52 -3.78 13.66
N LEU A 4 1.90 -3.38 14.78
CA LEU A 4 2.24 -3.92 16.09
C LEU A 4 1.91 -5.42 16.20
N VAL A 5 0.74 -5.84 15.71
CA VAL A 5 0.34 -7.26 15.74
C VAL A 5 1.24 -8.10 14.83
N GLN A 6 1.63 -7.56 13.67
CA GLN A 6 2.62 -8.21 12.80
C GLN A 6 3.96 -8.38 13.51
N LEU A 7 4.46 -7.32 14.15
CA LEU A 7 5.73 -7.33 14.87
C LEU A 7 5.71 -8.40 15.98
N VAL A 8 4.65 -8.42 16.78
CA VAL A 8 4.51 -9.40 17.87
C VAL A 8 4.41 -10.82 17.31
N ARG A 9 3.53 -11.07 16.33
CA ARG A 9 3.36 -12.41 15.73
C ARG A 9 4.67 -12.98 15.21
N ASN A 10 5.33 -12.25 14.31
CA ASN A 10 6.51 -12.75 13.62
C ASN A 10 7.72 -12.80 14.56
N GLY A 11 7.81 -11.87 15.53
CA GLY A 11 8.82 -11.93 16.58
C GLY A 11 8.66 -13.17 17.48
N LEU A 12 7.42 -13.55 17.83
CA LEU A 12 7.15 -14.78 18.56
C LEU A 12 7.48 -16.03 17.73
N CYS A 13 7.20 -16.03 16.41
CA CYS A 13 7.65 -17.09 15.51
C CYS A 13 9.19 -17.20 15.49
N CYS A 14 9.92 -16.08 15.41
CA CYS A 14 11.39 -16.09 15.48
C CYS A 14 11.90 -16.66 16.83
N ILE A 15 11.25 -16.32 17.94
CA ILE A 15 11.58 -16.88 19.27
C ILE A 15 11.38 -18.40 19.28
N LYS A 16 10.29 -18.88 18.65
CA LYS A 16 9.99 -20.32 18.49
C LYS A 16 11.07 -21.01 17.65
N ASP A 17 11.37 -20.48 16.46
CA ASP A 17 12.30 -21.08 15.50
C ASP A 17 13.74 -21.15 16.01
N LEU A 18 14.19 -20.09 16.69
CA LEU A 18 15.51 -20.03 17.32
C LEU A 18 15.57 -20.75 18.67
N LYS A 19 14.43 -21.29 19.16
CA LYS A 19 14.29 -21.90 20.49
C LYS A 19 14.85 -21.02 21.60
N LEU A 20 14.57 -19.72 21.53
CA LEU A 20 15.01 -18.79 22.57
C LEU A 20 14.24 -19.07 23.87
N PHE A 21 14.96 -19.08 24.98
CA PHE A 21 14.41 -19.35 26.32
C PHE A 21 13.74 -20.73 26.48
N PRO A 22 14.40 -21.83 26.08
CA PRO A 22 13.78 -23.16 26.00
C PRO A 22 13.32 -23.70 27.37
N ASP A 23 14.00 -23.30 28.45
CA ASP A 23 13.71 -23.75 29.82
C ASP A 23 12.58 -22.93 30.50
N THR A 24 11.87 -22.08 29.75
CA THR A 24 10.79 -21.25 30.29
C THR A 24 9.42 -21.87 30.03
N LEU A 25 8.42 -21.39 30.78
CA LEU A 25 7.01 -21.79 30.61
C LEU A 25 6.48 -21.61 29.18
N LEU A 26 7.13 -20.77 28.37
CA LEU A 26 6.70 -20.47 27.00
C LEU A 26 6.70 -21.71 26.10
N HIS A 27 7.58 -22.68 26.35
CA HIS A 27 7.74 -23.90 25.53
C HIS A 27 7.16 -25.15 26.18
N ASP A 28 6.53 -25.03 27.36
CA ASP A 28 5.99 -26.17 28.10
C ASP A 28 4.46 -26.27 27.93
N PRO A 29 3.95 -27.28 27.19
CA PRO A 29 2.51 -27.47 26.99
C PRO A 29 1.74 -27.69 28.29
N SER A 30 2.39 -28.21 29.34
CA SER A 30 1.73 -28.50 30.61
C SER A 30 1.12 -27.24 31.22
N HIS A 31 1.76 -26.08 31.02
CA HIS A 31 1.28 -24.79 31.50
C HIS A 31 -0.02 -24.34 30.80
N THR A 32 -0.22 -24.67 29.52
CA THR A 32 -1.49 -24.43 28.82
C THR A 32 -2.59 -25.33 29.39
N THR A 33 -2.26 -26.60 29.64
CA THR A 33 -3.22 -27.60 30.15
C THR A 33 -3.68 -27.37 31.60
N LEU A 34 -2.97 -26.54 32.37
CA LEU A 34 -3.41 -26.12 33.71
C LEU A 34 -4.75 -25.37 33.68
N TYR A 35 -5.03 -24.63 32.61
CA TYR A 35 -6.22 -23.79 32.50
C TYR A 35 -7.37 -24.48 31.77
N TYR A 36 -7.07 -25.43 30.88
CA TYR A 36 -8.06 -26.11 30.04
C TYR A 36 -7.66 -27.58 29.80
N ASN A 37 -8.62 -28.49 29.95
CA ASN A 37 -8.42 -29.89 29.57
C ASN A 37 -8.70 -30.06 28.06
N LEU A 38 -7.67 -29.82 27.25
CA LEU A 38 -7.75 -29.88 25.79
C LEU A 38 -7.66 -31.34 25.31
N PRO A 39 -8.43 -31.75 24.29
CA PRO A 39 -8.28 -33.06 23.67
C PRO A 39 -6.96 -33.14 22.88
N GLU A 40 -6.48 -34.36 22.59
CA GLU A 40 -5.39 -34.55 21.63
C GLU A 40 -5.84 -34.16 20.21
N PRO A 41 -5.03 -33.44 19.40
CA PRO A 41 -3.65 -32.98 19.65
C PRO A 41 -3.50 -31.59 20.29
N LEU A 42 -4.60 -30.90 20.60
CA LEU A 42 -4.58 -29.53 21.11
C LEU A 42 -3.84 -29.41 22.46
N ASN A 43 -3.78 -30.50 23.24
CA ASN A 43 -3.01 -30.58 24.49
C ASN A 43 -1.49 -30.39 24.31
N LYS A 44 -0.97 -30.42 23.07
CA LYS A 44 0.45 -30.14 22.75
C LYS A 44 0.77 -28.65 22.63
N THR A 45 -0.25 -27.80 22.58
CA THR A 45 -0.10 -26.35 22.37
C THR A 45 0.63 -25.68 23.54
N THR A 46 1.77 -25.07 23.25
CA THR A 46 2.54 -24.29 24.24
C THR A 46 1.94 -22.89 24.46
N PRO A 47 2.25 -22.21 25.59
CA PRO A 47 1.83 -20.82 25.78
C PRO A 47 2.33 -19.88 24.67
N LEU A 48 3.53 -20.12 24.12
CA LEU A 48 4.06 -19.37 22.98
C LEU A 48 3.19 -19.55 21.73
N GLU A 49 2.83 -20.79 21.39
CA GLU A 49 1.97 -21.09 20.24
C GLU A 49 0.55 -20.55 20.42
N PHE A 50 0.03 -20.57 21.65
CA PHE A 50 -1.24 -19.92 21.95
C PHE A 50 -1.21 -18.41 21.61
N LEU A 51 -0.15 -17.69 22.01
CA LEU A 51 0.01 -16.27 21.68
C LEU A 51 0.17 -16.02 20.18
N ILE A 52 0.95 -16.86 19.48
CA ILE A 52 1.08 -16.83 18.03
C ILE A 52 -0.29 -17.04 17.38
N SER A 53 -1.07 -18.01 17.86
CA SER A 53 -2.41 -18.32 17.35
C SER A 53 -3.37 -17.14 17.50
N ALA A 54 -3.34 -16.43 18.64
CA ALA A 54 -4.20 -15.26 18.83
C ALA A 54 -3.89 -14.15 17.80
N CYS A 55 -2.60 -13.95 17.50
CA CYS A 55 -2.18 -13.00 16.47
C CYS A 55 -2.54 -13.47 15.05
N GLN A 56 -2.46 -14.78 14.76
CA GLN A 56 -2.89 -15.36 13.48
C GLN A 56 -4.41 -15.28 13.31
N PHE A 57 -5.19 -15.47 14.37
CA PHE A 57 -6.64 -15.32 14.31
C PHE A 57 -7.05 -13.85 14.10
N TYR A 58 -6.35 -12.91 14.75
CA TYR A 58 -6.48 -11.49 14.44
C TYR A 58 -6.17 -11.23 12.97
N ALA A 59 -5.09 -11.80 12.44
CA ALA A 59 -4.73 -11.69 11.03
C ALA A 59 -5.84 -12.18 10.11
N PHE A 60 -6.38 -13.36 10.39
CA PHE A 60 -7.49 -13.93 9.66
C PHE A 60 -8.68 -12.97 9.58
N LEU A 61 -9.14 -12.44 10.71
CA LEU A 61 -10.31 -11.54 10.74
C LEU A 61 -10.03 -10.22 10.02
N PHE A 62 -8.96 -9.51 10.39
CA PHE A 62 -8.75 -8.14 9.96
C PHE A 62 -8.15 -8.02 8.56
N VAL A 63 -7.31 -8.97 8.14
CA VAL A 63 -6.77 -8.98 6.77
C VAL A 63 -7.86 -9.39 5.79
N SER A 64 -8.67 -10.41 6.10
CA SER A 64 -9.84 -10.76 5.28
C SER A 64 -10.82 -9.62 5.17
N LEU A 65 -11.17 -8.98 6.30
CA LEU A 65 -12.06 -7.81 6.30
C LEU A 65 -11.50 -6.64 5.49
N SER A 66 -10.18 -6.39 5.57
CA SER A 66 -9.50 -5.37 4.77
C SER A 66 -9.60 -5.68 3.27
N GLY A 67 -9.32 -6.93 2.87
CA GLY A 67 -9.44 -7.37 1.47
C GLY A 67 -10.88 -7.20 0.95
N TYR A 68 -11.87 -7.64 1.74
CA TYR A 68 -13.28 -7.45 1.40
C TYR A 68 -13.67 -5.98 1.25
N ARG A 69 -13.22 -5.10 2.16
CA ARG A 69 -13.48 -3.65 2.08
C ARG A 69 -12.88 -3.02 0.83
N LEU A 70 -11.68 -3.43 0.42
CA LEU A 70 -11.04 -2.97 -0.82
C LEU A 70 -11.83 -3.39 -2.07
N ILE A 71 -12.35 -4.62 -2.09
CA ILE A 71 -13.21 -5.13 -3.17
C ILE A 71 -14.51 -4.34 -3.21
N ALA A 72 -15.23 -4.27 -2.09
CA ALA A 72 -16.52 -3.60 -2.01
C ALA A 72 -16.42 -2.10 -2.34
N GLY A 73 -15.41 -1.41 -1.79
CA GLY A 73 -15.13 -0.01 -2.07
C GLY A 73 -14.75 0.23 -3.54
N GLY A 74 -13.89 -0.63 -4.11
CA GLY A 74 -13.52 -0.56 -5.52
C GLY A 74 -14.71 -0.78 -6.46
N LEU A 75 -15.59 -1.75 -6.18
CA LEU A 75 -16.82 -1.97 -6.95
C LEU A 75 -17.77 -0.77 -6.86
N GLY A 76 -17.92 -0.18 -5.67
CA GLY A 76 -18.71 1.03 -5.46
C GLY A 76 -18.19 2.21 -6.28
N LYS A 77 -16.87 2.44 -6.24
CA LYS A 77 -16.20 3.47 -7.04
C LYS A 77 -16.36 3.23 -8.54
N LEU A 78 -16.14 2.01 -9.02
CA LEU A 78 -16.26 1.67 -10.44
C LEU A 78 -17.68 1.95 -10.97
N ARG A 79 -18.71 1.53 -10.22
CA ARG A 79 -20.11 1.84 -10.57
C ARG A 79 -20.37 3.34 -10.66
N ARG A 80 -19.81 4.13 -9.74
CA ARG A 80 -19.91 5.60 -9.81
C ARG A 80 -19.21 6.15 -11.06
N MET A 81 -18.00 5.70 -11.35
CA MET A 81 -17.25 6.17 -12.54
C MET A 81 -18.05 5.89 -13.82
N THR A 82 -18.64 4.69 -13.95
CA THR A 82 -19.49 4.35 -15.10
C THR A 82 -20.65 5.33 -15.26
N ARG A 83 -21.39 5.63 -14.18
CA ARG A 83 -22.50 6.60 -14.22
C ARG A 83 -22.05 8.01 -14.60
N LEU A 84 -20.93 8.48 -14.04
CA LEU A 84 -20.39 9.80 -14.36
C LEU A 84 -19.94 9.88 -15.81
N LEU A 85 -19.28 8.84 -16.34
CA LEU A 85 -18.90 8.78 -17.75
C LEU A 85 -20.13 8.78 -18.68
N GLU A 86 -21.22 8.10 -18.32
CA GLU A 86 -22.48 8.15 -19.07
C GLU A 86 -23.12 9.55 -19.09
N ILE A 87 -23.07 10.27 -17.96
CA ILE A 87 -23.52 11.68 -17.89
C ILE A 87 -22.64 12.55 -18.80
N ARG A 88 -21.31 12.37 -18.71
CA ARG A 88 -20.32 13.12 -19.51
C ARG A 88 -20.48 12.90 -21.01
N GLN A 89 -20.77 11.67 -21.44
CA GLN A 89 -21.01 11.38 -22.87
C GLN A 89 -22.19 12.18 -23.46
N LYS A 90 -23.16 12.57 -22.63
CA LYS A 90 -24.31 13.38 -23.05
C LYS A 90 -23.96 14.88 -23.11
N SER A 91 -23.04 15.35 -22.27
CA SER A 91 -22.55 16.72 -22.22
C SER A 91 -21.26 16.87 -23.06
N LYS A 92 -21.37 17.25 -24.34
CA LYS A 92 -20.18 17.50 -25.18
C LYS A 92 -19.45 18.78 -24.75
N GLY A 93 -18.43 18.64 -23.91
CA GLY A 93 -17.47 19.70 -23.59
C GLY A 93 -16.06 19.33 -24.06
N ASP A 94 -15.42 20.23 -24.80
CA ASP A 94 -14.03 20.07 -25.32
C ASP A 94 -13.04 21.01 -24.58
N GLY A 95 -13.40 21.49 -23.39
CA GLY A 95 -12.60 22.41 -22.59
C GLY A 95 -11.41 21.76 -21.87
N VAL A 96 -10.52 22.58 -21.33
CA VAL A 96 -9.40 22.09 -20.47
C VAL A 96 -9.95 21.45 -19.19
N ALA A 97 -11.01 22.02 -18.61
CA ALA A 97 -11.69 21.43 -17.45
C ALA A 97 -12.29 20.05 -17.78
N ASP A 98 -12.89 19.90 -18.96
CA ASP A 98 -13.40 18.61 -19.44
C ASP A 98 -12.29 17.56 -19.53
N LYS A 99 -11.12 17.93 -20.05
CA LYS A 99 -9.96 17.05 -20.14
C LYS A 99 -9.48 16.62 -18.74
N ILE A 100 -9.33 17.57 -17.80
CA ILE A 100 -8.92 17.29 -16.42
C ILE A 100 -9.92 16.34 -15.73
N VAL A 101 -11.22 16.57 -15.88
CA VAL A 101 -12.24 15.69 -15.30
C VAL A 101 -12.21 14.30 -15.93
N ASN A 102 -12.12 14.20 -17.25
CA ASN A 102 -12.07 12.91 -17.94
C ASN A 102 -10.81 12.10 -17.56
N ASP A 103 -9.65 12.74 -17.53
CA ASP A 103 -8.39 12.13 -17.10
C ASP A 103 -8.48 11.68 -15.63
N SER A 104 -9.09 12.49 -14.75
CA SER A 104 -9.30 12.14 -13.33
C SER A 104 -10.24 10.94 -13.17
N LEU A 105 -11.36 10.91 -13.90
CA LEU A 105 -12.29 9.77 -13.88
C LEU A 105 -11.62 8.49 -14.38
N ALA A 106 -10.78 8.58 -15.42
CA ALA A 106 -10.02 7.43 -15.93
C ALA A 106 -8.96 6.93 -14.92
N GLN A 107 -8.26 7.85 -14.26
CA GLN A 107 -7.30 7.53 -13.19
C GLN A 107 -8.00 6.87 -11.99
N GLU A 108 -9.11 7.42 -11.51
CA GLU A 108 -9.90 6.84 -10.41
C GLU A 108 -10.52 5.49 -10.80
N GLY A 109 -10.97 5.32 -12.04
CA GLY A 109 -11.44 4.03 -12.56
C GLY A 109 -10.35 2.96 -12.54
N SER A 110 -9.14 3.32 -12.98
CA SER A 110 -7.98 2.43 -12.92
C SER A 110 -7.58 2.10 -11.48
N ALA A 111 -7.62 3.08 -10.58
CA ALA A 111 -7.38 2.88 -9.15
C ALA A 111 -8.43 1.98 -8.50
N ALA A 112 -9.70 2.09 -8.90
CA ALA A 112 -10.79 1.25 -8.42
C ALA A 112 -10.61 -0.22 -8.85
N ILE A 113 -10.26 -0.47 -10.12
CA ILE A 113 -9.95 -1.83 -10.62
C ILE A 113 -8.76 -2.41 -9.85
N ARG A 114 -7.71 -1.61 -9.66
CA ARG A 114 -6.56 -2.00 -8.85
C ARG A 114 -6.97 -2.35 -7.42
N SER A 115 -7.82 -1.55 -6.77
CA SER A 115 -8.33 -1.82 -5.42
C SER A 115 -9.07 -3.15 -5.34
N ILE A 116 -9.89 -3.48 -6.34
CA ILE A 116 -10.58 -4.78 -6.41
C ILE A 116 -9.56 -5.91 -6.49
N TRP A 117 -8.58 -5.78 -7.39
CA TRP A 117 -7.57 -6.81 -7.61
C TRP A 117 -6.66 -7.01 -6.39
N VAL A 118 -6.13 -5.93 -5.82
CA VAL A 118 -5.37 -5.97 -4.56
C VAL A 118 -6.24 -6.54 -3.44
N GLY A 119 -7.49 -6.12 -3.35
CA GLY A 119 -8.44 -6.61 -2.34
C GLY A 119 -8.70 -8.11 -2.42
N ALA A 120 -8.80 -8.68 -3.63
CA ALA A 120 -8.95 -10.12 -3.83
C ALA A 120 -7.74 -10.91 -3.32
N ASN A 121 -6.53 -10.44 -3.62
CA ASN A 121 -5.29 -11.06 -3.15
C ASN A 121 -5.16 -10.96 -1.62
N VAL A 122 -5.42 -9.77 -1.05
CA VAL A 122 -5.40 -9.54 0.40
C VAL A 122 -6.47 -10.39 1.11
N PHE A 123 -7.65 -10.55 0.51
CA PHE A 123 -8.69 -11.42 1.07
C PHE A 123 -8.23 -12.89 1.09
N GLY A 124 -7.65 -13.39 0.00
CA GLY A 124 -7.10 -14.73 -0.08
C GLY A 124 -6.02 -14.98 0.99
N ILE A 125 -5.05 -14.07 1.11
CA ILE A 125 -4.03 -14.10 2.18
C ILE A 125 -4.68 -14.10 3.57
N GLY A 126 -5.68 -13.25 3.77
CA GLY A 126 -6.43 -13.17 5.02
C GLY A 126 -7.06 -14.50 5.40
N VAL A 127 -7.76 -15.15 4.47
CA VAL A 127 -8.42 -16.44 4.72
C VAL A 127 -7.39 -17.53 5.03
N SER A 128 -6.23 -17.54 4.36
CA SER A 128 -5.16 -18.52 4.62
C SER A 128 -4.63 -18.49 6.06
N PHE A 129 -4.68 -17.34 6.75
CA PHE A 129 -4.29 -17.27 8.17
C PHE A 129 -5.14 -18.18 9.09
N PHE A 130 -6.32 -18.63 8.65
CA PHE A 130 -7.10 -19.62 9.38
C PHE A 130 -6.33 -20.95 9.55
N TRP A 131 -5.63 -21.41 8.51
CA TRP A 131 -4.82 -22.63 8.59
C TRP A 131 -3.58 -22.44 9.45
N LEU A 132 -2.95 -21.26 9.41
CA LEU A 132 -1.84 -20.93 10.30
C LEU A 132 -2.29 -20.91 11.76
N PHE A 133 -3.45 -20.30 12.04
CA PHE A 133 -4.10 -20.35 13.35
C PHE A 133 -4.30 -21.80 13.80
N ALA A 134 -4.94 -22.62 12.97
CA ALA A 134 -5.20 -24.03 13.29
C ALA A 134 -3.91 -24.85 13.48
N ASN A 135 -2.85 -24.53 12.73
CA ASN A 135 -1.53 -25.14 12.87
C ASN A 135 -0.89 -24.86 14.24
N SER A 136 -1.04 -23.64 14.77
CA SER A 136 -0.57 -23.31 16.12
C SER A 136 -1.31 -24.08 17.23
N TRP A 137 -2.44 -24.71 16.91
CA TRP A 137 -3.19 -25.60 17.80
C TRP A 137 -2.99 -27.08 17.47
N HIS A 138 -2.02 -27.42 16.61
CA HIS A 138 -1.75 -28.78 16.13
C HIS A 138 -2.91 -29.45 15.39
N VAL A 139 -3.92 -28.68 14.95
CA VAL A 139 -5.08 -29.25 14.23
C VAL A 139 -4.66 -29.81 12.87
N THR A 140 -3.62 -29.23 12.26
CA THR A 140 -3.02 -29.68 10.99
C THR A 140 -2.23 -30.99 11.10
N ASP A 141 -1.92 -31.44 12.33
CA ASP A 141 -1.39 -32.80 12.57
C ASP A 141 -2.49 -33.86 12.37
N THR A 142 -3.74 -33.44 12.20
CA THR A 142 -4.91 -34.27 11.91
C THR A 142 -5.50 -33.93 10.54
N ASP A 143 -6.37 -34.80 10.02
CA ASP A 143 -7.05 -34.56 8.75
C ASP A 143 -8.30 -33.64 8.87
N TRP A 144 -8.61 -33.05 10.04
CA TRP A 144 -9.87 -32.31 10.27
C TRP A 144 -10.10 -31.15 9.31
N ILE A 145 -9.02 -30.51 8.86
CA ILE A 145 -9.05 -29.37 7.91
C ILE A 145 -8.11 -29.58 6.72
N GLY A 146 -7.87 -30.85 6.35
CA GLY A 146 -6.95 -31.25 5.28
C GLY A 146 -5.48 -31.39 5.70
N GLY A 147 -5.20 -31.40 7.02
CA GLY A 147 -3.88 -31.64 7.58
C GLY A 147 -2.78 -30.70 7.10
N LEU A 148 -1.54 -31.20 7.11
CA LEU A 148 -0.36 -30.48 6.60
C LEU A 148 -0.54 -30.03 5.15
N GLN A 149 -1.20 -30.84 4.31
CA GLN A 149 -1.47 -30.47 2.93
C GLN A 149 -2.35 -29.21 2.84
N GLY A 150 -3.39 -29.11 3.67
CA GLY A 150 -4.24 -27.92 3.78
C GLY A 150 -3.45 -26.67 4.16
N LEU A 151 -2.50 -26.81 5.10
CA LEU A 151 -1.59 -25.73 5.48
C LEU A 151 -0.70 -25.28 4.31
N ILE A 152 -0.08 -26.22 3.59
CA ILE A 152 0.78 -25.89 2.44
C ILE A 152 -0.04 -25.24 1.31
N HIS A 153 -1.28 -25.69 1.08
CA HIS A 153 -2.17 -25.04 0.12
C HIS A 153 -2.52 -23.60 0.55
N ALA A 154 -2.77 -23.38 1.84
CA ALA A 154 -3.02 -22.05 2.37
C ALA A 154 -1.80 -21.13 2.19
N LEU A 155 -0.59 -21.62 2.48
CA LEU A 155 0.67 -20.91 2.21
C LEU A 155 0.83 -20.63 0.71
N THR A 156 0.52 -21.58 -0.16
CA THR A 156 0.58 -21.39 -1.61
C THR A 156 -0.37 -20.27 -2.07
N ILE A 157 -1.58 -20.19 -1.52
CA ILE A 157 -2.51 -19.09 -1.79
C ILE A 157 -1.93 -17.76 -1.29
N MET A 158 -1.26 -17.73 -0.14
CA MET A 158 -0.59 -16.52 0.36
C MET A 158 0.51 -16.06 -0.60
N GLU A 159 1.39 -16.96 -1.01
CA GLU A 159 2.51 -16.66 -1.93
C GLU A 159 2.00 -16.18 -3.30
N VAL A 160 1.01 -16.87 -3.87
CA VAL A 160 0.37 -16.44 -5.14
C VAL A 160 -0.28 -15.06 -4.97
N GLY A 161 -0.95 -14.83 -3.84
CA GLY A 161 -1.55 -13.54 -3.50
C GLY A 161 -0.53 -12.42 -3.34
N MET A 162 0.68 -12.74 -2.88
CA MET A 162 1.75 -11.76 -2.71
C MET A 162 2.42 -11.33 -4.01
N LEU A 163 2.46 -12.18 -5.04
CA LEU A 163 3.10 -11.85 -6.32
C LEU A 163 2.59 -10.52 -6.93
N PRO A 164 1.26 -10.28 -7.05
CA PRO A 164 0.75 -8.99 -7.49
C PRO A 164 1.11 -7.84 -6.54
N LEU A 165 1.14 -8.09 -5.23
CA LEU A 165 1.45 -7.05 -4.23
C LEU A 165 2.91 -6.60 -4.34
N LEU A 166 3.84 -7.54 -4.49
CA LEU A 166 5.26 -7.27 -4.75
C LEU A 166 5.46 -6.45 -6.02
N TYR A 167 4.77 -6.81 -7.10
CA TYR A 167 4.79 -6.03 -8.34
C TYR A 167 4.31 -4.58 -8.12
N TYR A 168 3.24 -4.41 -7.35
CA TYR A 168 2.71 -3.07 -7.05
C TYR A 168 3.63 -2.25 -6.15
N MET A 169 4.38 -2.85 -5.22
CA MET A 169 5.37 -2.13 -4.42
C MET A 169 6.46 -1.51 -5.33
N ILE A 170 6.97 -2.26 -6.31
CA ILE A 170 7.93 -1.74 -7.31
C ILE A 170 7.29 -0.61 -8.12
N LYS A 171 6.08 -0.83 -8.62
CA LYS A 171 5.37 0.14 -9.47
C LYS A 171 5.07 1.43 -8.71
N ASP A 172 4.65 1.33 -7.45
CA ASP A 172 4.35 2.48 -6.59
C ASP A 172 5.60 3.24 -6.21
N GLY A 173 6.68 2.53 -5.86
CA GLY A 173 7.99 3.15 -5.62
C GLY A 173 8.46 3.97 -6.82
N ALA A 174 8.41 3.38 -8.02
CA ALA A 174 8.76 4.08 -9.27
C ALA A 174 7.84 5.28 -9.54
N SER A 175 6.53 5.11 -9.31
CA SER A 175 5.53 6.16 -9.51
C SER A 175 5.76 7.35 -8.59
N LYS A 176 6.02 7.11 -7.29
CA LYS A 176 6.29 8.15 -6.28
C LYS A 176 7.59 8.91 -6.57
N ILE A 177 8.67 8.22 -6.94
CA ILE A 177 9.93 8.87 -7.36
C ILE A 177 9.72 9.70 -8.62
N GLY A 178 9.01 9.16 -9.62
CA GLY A 178 8.70 9.87 -10.86
C GLY A 178 7.83 11.11 -10.60
N LYS A 179 6.83 11.00 -9.71
CA LYS A 179 5.97 12.12 -9.28
C LYS A 179 6.80 13.20 -8.59
N SER A 180 7.69 12.82 -7.67
CA SER A 180 8.62 13.74 -7.02
C SER A 180 9.46 14.53 -8.04
N ALA A 181 10.04 13.86 -9.04
CA ALA A 181 10.82 14.54 -10.08
C ALA A 181 9.98 15.52 -10.91
N ARG A 182 8.72 15.17 -11.21
CA ARG A 182 7.79 16.09 -11.90
C ARG A 182 7.41 17.28 -11.03
N MET A 183 7.22 17.07 -9.71
CA MET A 183 6.95 18.16 -8.77
C MET A 183 8.12 19.12 -8.64
N GLU A 184 9.35 18.62 -8.58
CA GLU A 184 10.57 19.45 -8.58
C GLU A 184 10.67 20.28 -9.87
N ALA A 185 10.50 19.64 -11.03
CA ALA A 185 10.53 20.34 -12.32
C ALA A 185 9.42 21.41 -12.42
N PHE A 186 8.24 21.14 -11.88
CA PHE A 186 7.13 22.09 -11.83
C PHE A 186 7.44 23.27 -10.89
N ALA A 187 8.02 23.00 -9.72
CA ALA A 187 8.45 24.03 -8.76
C ALA A 187 9.57 24.92 -9.34
N ASP A 188 10.55 24.34 -10.02
CA ASP A 188 11.61 25.09 -10.70
C ASP A 188 11.05 25.98 -11.81
N GLY A 189 10.07 25.47 -12.57
CA GLY A 189 9.34 26.24 -13.58
C GLY A 189 8.56 27.42 -12.99
N LEU A 190 7.92 27.24 -11.83
CA LEU A 190 7.22 28.30 -11.10
C LEU A 190 8.14 29.46 -10.74
N VAL A 191 9.35 29.16 -10.22
CA VAL A 191 10.32 30.17 -9.81
C VAL A 191 10.98 30.84 -11.02
N ALA A 192 11.34 30.07 -12.04
CA ALA A 192 12.04 30.59 -13.23
C ALA A 192 11.22 31.65 -13.99
N CYS A 193 9.89 31.55 -13.95
CA CYS A 193 9.01 32.37 -14.77
C CYS A 193 8.50 33.64 -14.08
N LYS A 194 9.01 33.96 -12.88
CA LYS A 194 8.70 35.22 -12.16
C LYS A 194 7.20 35.55 -12.10
N GLY A 195 6.35 34.53 -11.95
CA GLY A 195 4.89 34.69 -11.91
C GLY A 195 4.16 34.67 -13.25
N ASP A 196 4.85 34.53 -14.40
CA ASP A 196 4.21 34.32 -15.71
C ASP A 196 3.84 32.84 -15.91
N PHE A 197 2.81 32.41 -15.18
CA PHE A 197 2.28 31.05 -15.21
C PHE A 197 1.84 30.66 -16.63
N ALA A 198 1.29 31.60 -17.43
CA ALA A 198 0.87 31.30 -18.80
C ALA A 198 2.02 31.17 -19.80
N SER A 199 3.20 31.75 -19.57
CA SER A 199 4.38 31.48 -20.41
C SER A 199 5.01 30.12 -20.14
N THR A 200 4.90 29.62 -18.90
CA THR A 200 5.41 28.31 -18.46
C THR A 200 4.45 27.17 -18.79
N VAL A 201 3.15 27.42 -18.57
CA VAL A 201 2.04 26.47 -18.79
C VAL A 201 1.37 26.73 -20.15
N GLY A 202 1.94 27.61 -20.97
CA GLY A 202 1.45 28.04 -22.29
C GLY A 202 1.44 26.97 -23.37
N GLY A 203 2.02 25.80 -23.10
CA GLY A 203 1.62 24.59 -23.79
C GLY A 203 0.40 24.01 -23.09
N LYS A 204 -0.75 23.93 -23.79
CA LYS A 204 -1.97 23.21 -23.37
C LYS A 204 -1.73 21.77 -22.85
N ASP A 205 -0.52 21.26 -22.98
CA ASP A 205 -0.06 19.93 -22.59
C ASP A 205 0.47 19.85 -21.15
N LEU A 206 0.78 20.97 -20.48
CA LEU A 206 1.33 20.96 -19.11
C LEU A 206 0.26 21.00 -18.01
N LEU A 207 -0.91 21.60 -18.26
CA LEU A 207 -2.01 21.59 -17.30
C LEU A 207 -2.80 20.27 -17.41
N ASN A 208 -2.38 19.29 -16.62
CA ASN A 208 -3.03 18.00 -16.46
C ASN A 208 -3.56 17.83 -15.02
N VAL A 209 -4.21 16.69 -14.75
CA VAL A 209 -4.77 16.35 -13.43
C VAL A 209 -3.77 16.53 -12.28
N GLU A 210 -2.53 16.08 -12.46
CA GLU A 210 -1.51 16.14 -11.41
C GLU A 210 -1.12 17.59 -11.11
N SER A 211 -0.76 18.35 -12.16
CA SER A 211 -0.39 19.76 -12.02
C SER A 211 -1.53 20.62 -11.47
N TYR A 212 -2.78 20.34 -11.87
CA TYR A 212 -3.95 21.01 -11.31
C TYR A 212 -4.09 20.70 -9.81
N GLY A 213 -3.91 19.45 -9.42
CA GLY A 213 -3.87 19.04 -8.01
C GLY A 213 -2.82 19.80 -7.21
N TRP A 214 -1.63 20.02 -7.77
CA TRP A 214 -0.55 20.78 -7.12
C TRP A 214 -0.86 22.28 -6.97
N THR A 215 -1.65 22.86 -7.87
CA THR A 215 -2.07 24.27 -7.74
C THR A 215 -3.13 24.50 -6.66
N GLN A 216 -3.82 23.45 -6.22
CA GLN A 216 -4.82 23.55 -5.15
C GLN A 216 -4.14 23.44 -3.78
N LYS A 217 -4.40 24.41 -2.90
CA LYS A 217 -3.88 24.39 -1.53
C LYS A 217 -4.45 23.18 -0.77
N GLY A 218 -3.59 22.21 -0.45
CA GLY A 218 -3.99 20.95 0.20
C GLY A 218 -4.34 19.81 -0.78
N GLY A 219 -4.13 20.01 -2.08
CA GLY A 219 -4.44 19.03 -3.12
C GLY A 219 -5.88 19.11 -3.63
N TRP A 220 -6.12 18.59 -4.84
CA TRP A 220 -7.45 18.40 -5.38
C TRP A 220 -7.98 17.01 -5.04
N SER A 221 -9.12 16.94 -4.35
CA SER A 221 -9.85 15.70 -4.07
C SER A 221 -11.27 15.86 -4.60
N PRO A 222 -11.58 15.36 -5.81
CA PRO A 222 -12.92 15.48 -6.37
C PRO A 222 -13.92 14.61 -5.58
N PHE A 223 -15.20 15.00 -5.58
CA PHE A 223 -16.24 14.27 -4.83
C PHE A 223 -16.36 12.79 -5.26
N TRP A 224 -15.98 12.48 -6.51
CA TRP A 224 -16.04 11.11 -7.01
C TRP A 224 -14.92 10.21 -6.49
N ALA A 225 -13.82 10.78 -5.99
CA ALA A 225 -12.73 10.05 -5.36
C ALA A 225 -13.08 9.53 -3.95
N GLU A 226 -14.16 10.03 -3.34
CA GLU A 226 -14.60 9.62 -2.01
C GLU A 226 -15.12 8.17 -2.00
N SER A 227 -14.74 7.41 -0.97
CA SER A 227 -15.09 5.97 -0.85
C SER A 227 -16.51 5.73 -0.33
N ALA A 228 -17.23 6.77 0.08
CA ALA A 228 -18.59 6.62 0.61
C ALA A 228 -19.53 6.15 -0.52
N PRO A 229 -20.27 5.05 -0.35
CA PRO A 229 -21.28 4.66 -1.32
C PRO A 229 -22.38 5.72 -1.35
N LEU A 230 -22.53 6.41 -2.48
CA LEU A 230 -23.73 7.20 -2.72
C LEU A 230 -24.85 6.21 -3.06
N SER A 231 -26.05 6.43 -2.49
CA SER A 231 -27.24 5.65 -2.78
C SER A 231 -27.43 5.50 -4.30
N PRO A 232 -27.86 4.33 -4.81
CA PRO A 232 -28.12 4.10 -6.24
C PRO A 232 -29.03 5.16 -6.88
N ASP A 233 -29.88 5.81 -6.08
CA ASP A 233 -30.91 6.77 -6.55
C ASP A 233 -30.42 8.20 -6.76
N ASN A 234 -29.12 8.49 -6.61
CA ASN A 234 -28.60 9.85 -6.59
C ASN A 234 -28.01 10.36 -7.92
N MET A 235 -28.37 9.80 -9.08
CA MET A 235 -27.84 10.26 -10.39
C MET A 235 -28.02 11.77 -10.62
N VAL A 236 -29.17 12.33 -10.25
CA VAL A 236 -29.44 13.77 -10.37
C VAL A 236 -28.55 14.61 -9.45
N ALA A 237 -28.22 14.08 -8.26
CA ALA A 237 -27.30 14.73 -7.34
C ALA A 237 -25.84 14.65 -7.86
N GLU A 238 -25.44 13.49 -8.39
CA GLU A 238 -24.12 13.27 -9.00
C GLU A 238 -23.89 14.19 -10.21
N GLU A 239 -24.90 14.37 -11.07
CA GLU A 239 -24.86 15.32 -12.19
C GLU A 239 -24.66 16.76 -11.71
N LYS A 240 -25.44 17.20 -10.72
CA LYS A 240 -25.28 18.55 -10.13
C LYS A 240 -23.91 18.76 -9.49
N MET A 241 -23.36 17.74 -8.82
CA MET A 241 -22.04 17.81 -8.22
C MET A 241 -20.94 17.86 -9.28
N LEU A 242 -21.09 17.11 -10.37
CA LEU A 242 -20.18 17.11 -11.51
C LEU A 242 -20.15 18.48 -12.19
N THR A 243 -21.31 19.09 -12.47
CA THR A 243 -21.37 20.43 -13.04
C THR A 243 -20.71 21.47 -12.14
N LYS A 244 -20.94 21.41 -10.82
CA LYS A 244 -20.29 22.32 -9.86
C LYS A 244 -18.76 22.15 -9.83
N GLU A 245 -18.26 20.92 -9.92
CA GLU A 245 -16.80 20.70 -10.02
C GLU A 245 -16.24 21.22 -11.34
N LEU A 246 -16.94 21.03 -12.47
CA LEU A 246 -16.53 21.59 -13.76
C LEU A 246 -16.44 23.12 -13.69
N GLU A 247 -17.49 23.80 -13.21
CA GLU A 247 -17.51 25.26 -13.03
C GLU A 247 -16.36 25.74 -12.12
N LYS A 248 -16.07 25.00 -11.05
CA LYS A 248 -14.96 25.31 -10.14
C LYS A 248 -13.59 25.17 -10.81
N ILE A 249 -13.39 24.10 -11.59
CA ILE A 249 -12.15 23.89 -12.35
C ILE A 249 -12.02 24.99 -13.41
N GLU A 250 -13.06 25.27 -14.18
CA GLU A 250 -13.07 26.34 -15.19
C GLU A 250 -12.75 27.71 -14.60
N ALA A 251 -13.35 28.05 -13.45
CA ALA A 251 -13.07 29.30 -12.76
C ALA A 251 -11.61 29.38 -12.30
N THR A 252 -11.08 28.29 -11.75
CA THR A 252 -9.67 28.24 -11.29
C THR A 252 -8.71 28.35 -12.46
N VAL A 253 -8.91 27.55 -13.52
CA VAL A 253 -8.06 27.57 -14.72
C VAL A 253 -8.12 28.93 -15.40
N SER A 254 -9.31 29.54 -15.48
CA SER A 254 -9.47 30.89 -16.03
C SER A 254 -8.75 31.95 -15.19
N ALA A 255 -8.79 31.86 -13.86
CA ALA A 255 -8.05 32.76 -12.98
C ALA A 255 -6.53 32.64 -13.17
N LEU A 256 -6.01 31.41 -13.19
CA LEU A 256 -4.59 31.14 -13.43
C LEU A 256 -4.10 31.67 -14.78
N LEU A 257 -4.95 31.62 -15.82
CA LEU A 257 -4.63 32.13 -17.16
C LEU A 257 -4.87 33.64 -17.31
N ALA A 258 -5.80 34.23 -16.55
CA ALA A 258 -6.13 35.66 -16.61
C ALA A 258 -5.12 36.53 -15.86
N ASP A 259 -4.57 36.04 -14.75
CA ASP A 259 -3.51 36.73 -14.00
C ASP A 259 -2.25 36.93 -14.86
N ALA A 260 -2.01 36.06 -15.85
CA ALA A 260 -0.93 36.24 -16.81
C ALA A 260 -1.14 37.40 -17.81
N LYS A 261 -2.39 37.86 -18.02
CA LYS A 261 -2.70 38.96 -18.96
C LYS A 261 -2.70 40.34 -18.31
N LYS A 262 -2.89 40.45 -16.99
CA LYS A 262 -2.85 41.74 -16.26
C LYS A 262 -1.42 42.08 -15.81
N LYS A 263 -0.53 42.35 -16.78
CA LYS A 263 0.71 43.07 -16.50
C LYS A 263 0.40 44.54 -16.21
N ASN A 264 0.32 44.90 -14.93
CA ASN A 264 0.63 46.25 -14.47
C ASN A 264 1.77 46.12 -13.45
N ASP A 265 2.86 46.85 -13.69
CA ASP A 265 4.20 46.68 -13.12
C ASP A 265 4.33 46.80 -11.59
N THR A 266 3.26 47.10 -10.85
CA THR A 266 3.34 47.46 -9.43
C THR A 266 3.28 46.31 -8.42
N ASN A 267 3.11 45.05 -8.85
CA ASN A 267 2.95 43.91 -7.91
C ASN A 267 3.84 42.68 -8.18
N VAL A 268 4.90 42.84 -8.98
CA VAL A 268 5.79 41.74 -9.40
C VAL A 268 6.46 41.05 -8.20
N GLU A 269 6.88 41.79 -7.17
CA GLU A 269 7.52 41.22 -5.99
C GLU A 269 6.56 40.35 -5.15
N ALA A 270 5.31 40.75 -5.01
CA ALA A 270 4.31 40.00 -4.25
C ALA A 270 3.92 38.70 -4.97
N VAL A 271 3.79 38.76 -6.30
CA VAL A 271 3.51 37.58 -7.14
C VAL A 271 4.71 36.63 -7.15
N GLN A 272 5.92 37.16 -7.26
CA GLN A 272 7.14 36.35 -7.21
C GLN A 272 7.31 35.67 -5.85
N LYS A 273 7.08 36.38 -4.75
CA LYS A 273 7.13 35.80 -3.41
C LYS A 273 6.09 34.69 -3.22
N ALA A 274 4.86 34.88 -3.72
CA ALA A 274 3.83 33.85 -3.65
C ALA A 274 4.19 32.60 -4.48
N ALA A 275 4.83 32.78 -5.64
CA ALA A 275 5.34 31.67 -6.46
C ALA A 275 6.51 30.94 -5.78
N GLU A 276 7.43 31.68 -5.15
CA GLU A 276 8.55 31.12 -4.36
C GLU A 276 8.05 30.34 -3.14
N ASP A 277 7.05 30.86 -2.42
CA ASP A 277 6.43 30.18 -1.29
C ASP A 277 5.73 28.87 -1.74
N ALA A 278 4.95 28.93 -2.83
CA ALA A 278 4.28 27.76 -3.40
C ALA A 278 5.28 26.71 -3.94
N ALA A 279 6.36 27.15 -4.58
CA ALA A 279 7.44 26.28 -5.03
C ALA A 279 8.16 25.64 -3.83
N GLY A 280 8.38 26.39 -2.75
CA GLY A 280 8.94 25.89 -1.49
C GLY A 280 8.10 24.75 -0.89
N ASP A 281 6.78 24.94 -0.81
CA ASP A 281 5.86 23.91 -0.33
C ASP A 281 5.89 22.66 -1.23
N LEU A 282 5.88 22.85 -2.56
CA LEU A 282 5.96 21.76 -3.53
C LEU A 282 7.27 20.97 -3.45
N LEU A 283 8.40 21.65 -3.23
CA LEU A 283 9.70 21.00 -3.03
C LEU A 283 9.73 20.20 -1.72
N GLU A 284 9.06 20.66 -0.66
CA GLU A 284 8.92 19.88 0.56
C GLU A 284 8.12 18.60 0.31
N ASP A 285 6.99 18.70 -0.38
CA ASP A 285 6.15 17.54 -0.70
C ASP A 285 6.83 16.60 -1.70
N ALA A 286 7.59 17.12 -2.66
CA ALA A 286 8.39 16.31 -3.57
C ALA A 286 9.44 15.46 -2.82
N ARG A 287 10.06 15.98 -1.75
CA ARG A 287 10.99 15.21 -0.90
C ARG A 287 10.28 14.12 -0.12
N LYS A 288 9.08 14.39 0.41
CA LYS A 288 8.27 13.37 1.10
C LYS A 288 7.90 12.24 0.14
N GLU A 289 7.40 12.57 -1.05
CA GLU A 289 7.06 11.60 -2.10
C GLU A 289 8.27 10.76 -2.51
N ARG A 290 9.45 11.39 -2.67
CA ARG A 290 10.69 10.65 -2.96
C ARG A 290 11.05 9.67 -1.85
N PHE A 291 11.00 10.13 -0.60
CA PHE A 291 11.30 9.28 0.56
C PHE A 291 10.31 8.11 0.65
N GLU A 292 9.02 8.37 0.52
CA GLU A 292 8.01 7.32 0.48
C GLU A 292 8.26 6.33 -0.66
N GLY A 293 8.66 6.81 -1.84
CA GLY A 293 9.05 5.95 -2.96
C GLY A 293 10.22 5.02 -2.62
N PHE A 294 11.23 5.51 -1.89
CA PHE A 294 12.32 4.66 -1.39
C PHE A 294 11.85 3.65 -0.35
N MET A 295 10.91 4.04 0.52
CA MET A 295 10.32 3.11 1.50
C MET A 295 9.56 1.98 0.80
N GLU A 296 8.82 2.24 -0.30
CA GLU A 296 8.17 1.17 -1.08
C GLU A 296 9.18 0.13 -1.60
N TYR A 297 10.35 0.56 -2.08
CA TYR A 297 11.40 -0.36 -2.51
C TYR A 297 12.00 -1.16 -1.35
N LEU A 298 12.14 -0.53 -0.18
CA LEU A 298 12.61 -1.22 1.01
C LEU A 298 11.60 -2.29 1.46
N TYR A 299 10.31 -1.95 1.47
CA TYR A 299 9.23 -2.90 1.75
C TYR A 299 9.19 -4.04 0.73
N PHE A 300 9.42 -3.73 -0.56
CA PHE A 300 9.58 -4.76 -1.59
C PHE A 300 10.71 -5.74 -1.24
N VAL A 301 11.89 -5.25 -0.85
CA VAL A 301 13.02 -6.13 -0.49
C VAL A 301 12.67 -7.04 0.68
N PHE A 302 12.09 -6.50 1.75
CA PHE A 302 11.68 -7.31 2.91
C PHE A 302 10.64 -8.36 2.54
N ASN A 303 9.59 -7.97 1.83
CA ASN A 303 8.53 -8.88 1.42
C ASN A 303 9.01 -9.89 0.37
N PHE A 304 9.98 -9.53 -0.48
CA PHE A 304 10.55 -10.44 -1.46
C PHE A 304 11.38 -11.54 -0.80
N ILE A 305 12.20 -11.17 0.19
CA ILE A 305 12.95 -12.17 0.98
C ILE A 305 11.97 -13.06 1.75
N ALA A 306 10.92 -12.49 2.34
CA ALA A 306 9.93 -13.28 3.06
C ALA A 306 9.17 -14.26 2.14
N PHE A 307 8.67 -13.75 1.01
CA PHE A 307 8.06 -14.56 -0.06
C PHE A 307 8.98 -15.71 -0.47
N TYR A 308 10.25 -15.42 -0.72
CA TYR A 308 11.21 -16.44 -1.11
C TYR A 308 11.40 -17.49 -0.02
N GLY A 309 11.47 -17.08 1.25
CA GLY A 309 11.60 -17.98 2.39
C GLY A 309 10.45 -19.00 2.48
N TYR A 310 9.20 -18.55 2.46
CA TYR A 310 8.04 -19.45 2.50
C TYR A 310 7.85 -20.25 1.21
N LEU A 311 8.25 -19.70 0.06
CA LEU A 311 8.27 -20.45 -1.20
C LEU A 311 9.18 -21.68 -1.11
N LEU A 312 10.32 -21.59 -0.41
CA LEU A 312 11.19 -22.75 -0.21
C LEU A 312 10.47 -23.87 0.56
N GLY A 313 9.71 -23.54 1.61
CA GLY A 313 8.89 -24.51 2.35
C GLY A 313 7.88 -25.24 1.46
N ILE A 314 7.22 -24.51 0.55
CA ILE A 314 6.29 -25.11 -0.42
C ILE A 314 7.03 -26.02 -1.42
N VAL A 315 8.18 -25.59 -1.93
CA VAL A 315 8.97 -26.37 -2.88
C VAL A 315 9.46 -27.67 -2.25
N VAL A 316 10.01 -27.63 -1.03
CA VAL A 316 10.54 -28.83 -0.38
C VAL A 316 9.45 -29.78 0.11
N TYR A 317 8.22 -29.29 0.29
CA TYR A 317 7.06 -30.15 0.57
C TYR A 317 6.66 -30.97 -0.67
N TYR A 318 6.58 -30.35 -1.84
CA TYR A 318 6.12 -31.04 -3.06
C TYR A 318 7.20 -31.84 -3.78
N PHE A 319 8.47 -31.50 -3.59
CA PHE A 319 9.57 -32.13 -4.31
C PHE A 319 10.56 -32.76 -3.34
N ASP A 320 10.76 -34.06 -3.48
CA ASP A 320 11.81 -34.76 -2.73
C ASP A 320 13.22 -34.36 -3.20
N GLU A 321 14.21 -34.63 -2.37
CA GLU A 321 15.59 -34.21 -2.60
C GLU A 321 16.20 -34.86 -3.85
N ALA A 322 15.78 -36.09 -4.16
CA ALA A 322 16.19 -36.81 -5.36
C ALA A 322 15.67 -36.13 -6.64
N THR A 323 14.42 -35.67 -6.64
CA THR A 323 13.78 -34.99 -7.77
C THR A 323 14.37 -33.61 -8.01
N LEU A 324 14.80 -32.91 -6.94
CA LEU A 324 15.36 -31.57 -7.06
C LEU A 324 16.80 -31.55 -7.60
N LYS A 325 17.56 -32.63 -7.42
CA LYS A 325 18.98 -32.67 -7.78
C LYS A 325 19.20 -32.42 -9.28
N GLY A 326 19.95 -31.37 -9.61
CA GLY A 326 20.30 -31.02 -11.00
C GLY A 326 19.18 -30.37 -11.81
N THR A 327 18.05 -30.01 -11.18
CA THR A 327 16.97 -29.26 -11.82
C THR A 327 17.06 -27.77 -11.52
N TYR A 328 16.42 -26.93 -12.34
CA TYR A 328 16.30 -25.49 -12.06
C TYR A 328 15.61 -25.23 -10.71
N THR A 329 14.58 -26.01 -10.36
CA THR A 329 13.88 -25.94 -9.07
C THR A 329 14.82 -26.26 -7.91
N GLY A 330 15.75 -27.20 -8.08
CA GLY A 330 16.78 -27.49 -7.08
C GLY A 330 17.77 -26.34 -6.87
N SER A 331 18.08 -25.57 -7.92
CA SER A 331 18.93 -24.38 -7.81
C SER A 331 18.30 -23.27 -6.94
N LEU A 332 16.96 -23.24 -6.80
CA LEU A 332 16.28 -22.32 -5.89
C LEU A 332 16.65 -22.57 -4.43
N LYS A 333 17.07 -23.78 -4.07
CA LYS A 333 17.52 -24.07 -2.69
C LYS A 333 18.95 -23.61 -2.41
N LEU A 334 19.64 -23.04 -3.41
CA LEU A 334 21.04 -22.60 -3.29
C LEU A 334 21.98 -23.72 -2.79
N GLY A 335 21.67 -24.97 -3.11
CA GLY A 335 22.44 -26.15 -2.70
C GLY A 335 22.16 -26.66 -1.28
N MET A 336 21.19 -26.10 -0.55
CA MET A 336 20.78 -26.57 0.77
C MET A 336 19.98 -27.88 0.73
N SER A 337 19.97 -28.64 1.83
CA SER A 337 19.09 -29.80 2.00
C SER A 337 17.62 -29.38 2.09
N ASN A 338 16.67 -30.31 1.96
CA ASN A 338 15.24 -29.99 2.14
C ASN A 338 14.97 -29.46 3.56
N SER A 339 15.54 -30.09 4.59
CA SER A 339 15.39 -29.68 5.98
C SER A 339 15.97 -28.29 6.26
N ASP A 340 17.15 -27.99 5.69
CA ASP A 340 17.78 -26.67 5.87
C ASP A 340 16.96 -25.60 5.14
N SER A 341 16.51 -25.89 3.91
CA SER A 341 15.72 -24.93 3.12
C SER A 341 14.39 -24.60 3.78
N ASP A 342 13.73 -25.60 4.39
CA ASP A 342 12.50 -25.40 5.16
C ASP A 342 12.77 -24.48 6.37
N TRP A 343 13.78 -24.81 7.18
CA TRP A 343 14.09 -24.06 8.40
C TRP A 343 14.59 -22.64 8.11
N TYR A 344 15.61 -22.48 7.26
CA TYR A 344 16.15 -21.15 6.91
C TYR A 344 15.13 -20.33 6.14
N GLY A 345 14.30 -20.98 5.31
CA GLY A 345 13.22 -20.33 4.58
C GLY A 345 12.17 -19.74 5.52
N ASN A 346 11.64 -20.56 6.43
CA ASN A 346 10.66 -20.11 7.42
C ASN A 346 11.23 -18.98 8.29
N PHE A 347 12.45 -19.17 8.83
CA PHE A 347 13.09 -18.16 9.67
C PHE A 347 13.34 -16.84 8.94
N ALA A 348 13.82 -16.87 7.69
CA ALA A 348 14.02 -15.67 6.89
C ALA A 348 12.68 -14.94 6.62
N GLY A 349 11.62 -15.71 6.38
CA GLY A 349 10.24 -15.26 6.30
C GLY A 349 9.81 -14.46 7.52
N ASP A 350 9.79 -15.14 8.67
CA ASP A 350 9.37 -14.57 9.94
C ASP A 350 10.25 -13.37 10.33
N PHE A 351 11.57 -13.44 10.11
CA PHE A 351 12.47 -12.36 10.46
C PHE A 351 12.24 -11.10 9.60
N MET A 352 12.09 -11.22 8.29
CA MET A 352 11.84 -10.06 7.42
C MET A 352 10.48 -9.42 7.70
N TRP A 353 9.44 -10.23 7.93
CA TRP A 353 8.14 -9.72 8.37
C TRP A 353 8.12 -9.23 9.83
N THR A 354 9.19 -9.43 10.60
CA THR A 354 9.40 -8.78 11.90
C THR A 354 10.09 -7.43 11.71
N VAL A 355 11.07 -7.34 10.82
CA VAL A 355 11.83 -6.11 10.53
C VAL A 355 10.96 -5.05 9.85
N GLU A 356 10.12 -5.42 8.88
CA GLU A 356 9.29 -4.48 8.13
C GLU A 356 8.40 -3.60 9.04
N PRO A 357 7.61 -4.14 9.99
CA PRO A 357 6.84 -3.33 10.93
C PRO A 357 7.64 -2.31 11.73
N VAL A 358 8.90 -2.59 12.06
CA VAL A 358 9.79 -1.64 12.76
C VAL A 358 10.02 -0.40 11.90
N PHE A 359 10.25 -0.59 10.59
CA PHE A 359 10.40 0.52 9.65
C PHE A 359 9.10 1.29 9.45
N ILE A 360 7.96 0.59 9.35
CA ILE A 360 6.64 1.23 9.24
C ILE A 360 6.37 2.13 10.46
N LEU A 361 6.55 1.61 11.67
CA LEU A 361 6.34 2.34 12.92
C LEU A 361 7.36 3.46 13.12
N GLY A 362 8.60 3.29 12.63
CA GLY A 362 9.66 4.30 12.68
C GLY A 362 9.53 5.40 11.63
N SER A 363 8.78 5.18 10.55
CA SER A 363 8.69 6.10 9.40
C SER A 363 8.28 7.54 9.73
N PRO A 364 7.35 7.84 10.67
CA PRO A 364 7.02 9.22 11.00
C PRO A 364 8.20 9.99 11.61
N THR A 365 9.00 9.29 12.43
CA THR A 365 10.22 9.84 13.03
C THR A 365 11.27 10.12 11.97
N MET A 366 11.47 9.19 11.03
CA MET A 366 12.40 9.36 9.91
C MET A 366 12.00 10.55 9.02
N LEU A 367 10.71 10.68 8.69
CA LEU A 367 10.17 11.83 7.94
C LEU A 367 10.36 13.16 8.69
N SER A 368 10.23 13.16 10.02
CA SER A 368 10.45 14.36 10.82
C SER A 368 11.90 14.88 10.73
N TRP A 369 12.88 13.99 10.54
CA TRP A 369 14.28 14.36 10.36
C TRP A 369 14.57 14.97 9.00
N LEU A 370 13.75 14.69 7.99
CA LEU A 370 13.87 15.24 6.64
C LEU A 370 13.28 16.65 6.51
N LYS A 371 12.48 17.10 7.49
CA LYS A 371 11.93 18.45 7.48
C LYS A 371 13.06 19.48 7.62
N PRO A 372 13.19 20.45 6.70
CA PRO A 372 14.17 21.52 6.86
C PRO A 372 13.89 22.25 8.17
N LYS A 373 14.88 22.34 9.05
CA LYS A 373 14.75 23.12 10.29
C LYS A 373 14.42 24.55 9.88
N LYS A 374 13.23 25.05 10.24
CA LYS A 374 12.87 26.47 10.05
C LYS A 374 14.01 27.30 10.66
N LYS A 375 14.75 28.04 9.84
CA LYS A 375 15.69 29.05 10.34
C LYS A 375 14.86 29.99 11.21
N LYS A 376 15.11 29.99 12.52
CA LYS A 376 14.53 31.00 13.41
C LYS A 376 14.98 32.35 12.86
N VAL A 377 14.05 33.12 12.30
CA VAL A 377 14.28 34.53 12.03
C VAL A 377 14.55 35.14 13.40
N LYS A 378 15.76 35.67 13.60
CA LYS A 378 16.06 36.48 14.79
C LYS A 378 15.09 37.66 14.73
N ALA A 379 14.22 37.76 15.73
CA ALA A 379 13.55 39.02 15.98
C ALA A 379 14.62 39.97 16.52
N ASP A 380 14.91 41.02 15.77
CA ASP A 380 15.77 42.12 16.20
C ASP A 380 15.10 42.95 17.29
#